data_AF-A0A6A6WPG9-F1
#
_entry.id   AF-A0A6A6WPG9-F1
#
_cell.length_a   1.000
_cell.length_b   1.000
_cell.length_c   1.000
_cell.angle_alpha   90.00
_cell.angle_beta   90.00
_cell.angle_gamma   90.00
#
_symmetry.space_group_name_H-M   'P 1'
#
loop_
_entity.id
_entity.type
_entity.pdbx_description
1 polymer ?
#
loop_
_entity_poly.entity_id
_entity_poly.type
_entity_poly.pdbx_seq_one_letter_code
_entity_poly.pdbx_strand_id
1 'polypeptide(L)'
;TPSCSAPSTPRMGEGAMFLSAQSGFSTPNSKSGGTPAANLKFPVNLKQELVTSSPELKRLQQDLLILTGFNDNSTLHWRPLWFDQADQYTKCFWTLHNPPNVVTELLPLKAFSRPVTTRRMRRLDDPPALYIKSWEHWYHYCEMYGIPVDFLCEEQVALMRLGLPEFSNGKLCEPSTYPLYPEPQPLGQGRYYLDREMYRNLPRKFQTLNLDEAVIVQSNGALEVVQSELSYFHASQWTHYSGRG
;
A
#
# COMPACT_ATOMS: atom_id res chain seq x y z
N THR A 1 33.17 52.00 -2.93
CA THR A 1 32.16 51.96 -4.01
C THR A 1 32.76 52.51 -5.28
N PRO A 2 32.92 51.67 -6.30
CA PRO A 2 32.61 52.06 -7.66
C PRO A 2 31.75 51.02 -8.40
N SER A 3 31.34 51.43 -9.60
CA SER A 3 30.07 51.15 -10.27
C SER A 3 30.02 49.91 -11.18
N CYS A 4 28.77 49.46 -11.37
CA CYS A 4 28.20 48.54 -12.34
C CYS A 4 28.88 48.40 -13.71
N SER A 5 28.84 47.18 -14.26
CA SER A 5 28.64 46.91 -15.69
C SER A 5 28.05 45.50 -15.87
N ALA A 6 26.85 45.43 -16.44
CA ALA A 6 26.20 44.20 -16.91
C ALA A 6 26.56 43.95 -18.39
N PRO A 7 26.55 42.70 -18.89
CA PRO A 7 26.56 42.44 -20.32
C PRO A 7 25.14 42.26 -20.88
N SER A 8 24.91 42.95 -21.99
CA SER A 8 23.70 43.05 -22.79
C SER A 8 23.39 41.76 -23.57
N THR A 9 22.11 41.37 -23.62
CA THR A 9 21.59 40.32 -24.53
C THR A 9 20.81 40.99 -25.67
N PRO A 10 20.96 40.55 -26.94
CA PRO A 10 20.34 41.22 -28.06
C PRO A 10 18.87 40.83 -28.25
N ARG A 11 18.10 41.84 -28.69
CA ARG A 11 16.71 41.80 -29.15
C ARG A 11 16.68 41.39 -30.63
N MET A 12 15.92 40.36 -30.96
CA MET A 12 15.23 40.15 -32.25
C MET A 12 13.86 39.58 -31.85
N GLY A 13 12.69 40.01 -32.29
CA GLY A 13 12.28 40.74 -33.49
C GLY A 13 10.94 40.11 -33.85
N GLU A 14 9.84 40.85 -33.64
CA GLU A 14 8.46 40.40 -33.86
C GLU A 14 8.18 40.17 -35.35
N GLY A 15 7.31 39.19 -35.65
CA GLY A 15 6.78 38.94 -37.00
C GLY A 15 5.67 37.91 -36.96
N ALA A 16 4.43 38.40 -36.90
CA ALA A 16 3.18 37.68 -36.71
C ALA A 16 2.84 36.66 -37.83
N MET A 17 2.09 35.61 -37.46
CA MET A 17 0.88 35.22 -38.21
C MET A 17 -0.08 34.43 -37.31
N PHE A 18 -1.24 35.04 -37.09
CA PHE A 18 -2.46 34.46 -36.56
C PHE A 18 -3.04 33.47 -37.57
N LEU A 19 -3.26 32.22 -37.18
CA LEU A 19 -4.31 31.38 -37.76
C LEU A 19 -4.98 30.59 -36.64
N SER A 20 -6.20 30.98 -36.37
CA SER A 20 -7.15 30.35 -35.46
C SER A 20 -7.51 28.95 -35.95
N ALA A 21 -7.16 27.93 -35.17
CA ALA A 21 -7.76 26.60 -35.27
C ALA A 21 -8.50 26.32 -33.97
N GLN A 22 -9.82 26.52 -34.01
CA GLN A 22 -10.74 26.01 -33.01
C GLN A 22 -10.65 24.47 -33.03
N SER A 23 -10.12 23.90 -31.96
CA SER A 23 -10.39 22.51 -31.61
C SER A 23 -10.84 22.50 -30.16
N GLY A 24 -12.13 22.20 -29.96
CA GLY A 24 -12.73 22.11 -28.64
C GLY A 24 -12.11 20.96 -27.87
N PHE A 25 -11.22 21.27 -26.92
CA PHE A 25 -10.90 20.35 -25.85
C PHE A 25 -11.90 20.59 -24.72
N SER A 26 -12.95 19.78 -24.74
CA SER A 26 -13.84 19.60 -23.60
C SER A 26 -13.00 19.22 -22.39
N THR A 27 -13.00 20.07 -21.38
CA THR A 27 -12.55 19.78 -20.03
C THR A 27 -13.22 18.47 -19.58
N PRO A 28 -12.48 17.40 -19.25
CA PRO A 28 -13.10 16.32 -18.51
C PRO A 28 -13.38 16.87 -17.11
N ASN A 29 -14.66 17.05 -16.80
CA ASN A 29 -15.15 17.22 -15.44
C ASN A 29 -14.53 16.10 -14.60
N SER A 30 -13.56 16.44 -13.76
CA SER A 30 -13.16 15.57 -12.65
C SER A 30 -14.36 15.45 -11.73
N LYS A 31 -15.15 14.41 -12.00
CA LYS A 31 -16.12 13.84 -11.07
C LYS A 31 -15.43 13.77 -9.72
N SER A 32 -16.10 14.35 -8.72
CA SER A 32 -15.93 14.02 -7.32
C SER A 32 -15.87 12.50 -7.16
N GLY A 33 -14.65 11.96 -7.10
CA GLY A 33 -14.38 10.56 -6.83
C GLY A 33 -14.60 10.34 -5.34
N GLY A 34 -15.87 10.17 -4.97
CA GLY A 34 -16.22 9.62 -3.66
C GLY A 34 -15.51 8.28 -3.48
N THR A 35 -14.81 8.17 -2.36
CA THR A 35 -14.11 6.99 -1.85
C THR A 35 -14.97 5.72 -2.01
N PRO A 36 -14.51 4.66 -2.70
CA PRO A 36 -15.32 3.44 -2.88
C PRO A 36 -15.27 2.49 -1.66
N ALA A 37 -14.86 2.95 -0.49
CA ALA A 37 -14.71 2.09 0.68
C ALA A 37 -15.99 1.90 1.50
N ALA A 38 -16.98 2.78 1.38
CA ALA A 38 -18.10 2.83 2.31
C ALA A 38 -19.21 1.78 2.09
N ASN A 39 -19.12 0.89 1.09
CA ASN A 39 -20.21 -0.05 0.78
C ASN A 39 -19.74 -1.35 0.08
N LEU A 40 -18.61 -1.94 0.49
CA LEU A 40 -18.31 -3.31 0.06
C LEU A 40 -19.30 -4.27 0.74
N LYS A 41 -20.38 -4.59 0.02
CA LYS A 41 -21.39 -5.55 0.49
C LYS A 41 -20.78 -6.94 0.47
N PHE A 42 -20.53 -7.49 1.66
CA PHE A 42 -20.10 -8.87 1.79
C PHE A 42 -21.27 -9.81 1.48
N PRO A 43 -21.07 -10.80 0.62
CA PRO A 43 -22.06 -11.83 0.35
C PRO A 43 -22.23 -12.73 1.59
N VAL A 44 -23.48 -13.08 1.92
CA VAL A 44 -23.85 -13.89 3.11
C VAL A 44 -23.16 -15.26 3.15
N ASN A 45 -22.75 -15.78 1.99
CA ASN A 45 -22.03 -17.05 1.84
C ASN A 45 -20.67 -16.83 1.16
N LEU A 46 -19.78 -16.10 1.83
CA LEU A 46 -18.45 -15.81 1.31
C LEU A 46 -17.66 -17.12 1.08
N LYS A 47 -17.29 -17.37 -0.18
CA LYS A 47 -16.49 -18.53 -0.61
C LYS A 47 -15.34 -18.06 -1.49
N GLN A 48 -14.24 -18.81 -1.52
CA GLN A 48 -13.05 -18.43 -2.29
C GLN A 48 -13.30 -18.35 -3.81
N GLU A 49 -14.25 -19.12 -4.33
CA GLU A 49 -14.71 -19.04 -5.72
C GLU A 49 -15.26 -17.64 -6.06
N LEU A 50 -16.04 -17.08 -5.14
CA LEU A 50 -16.65 -15.76 -5.30
C LEU A 50 -15.59 -14.65 -5.23
N VAL A 51 -14.63 -14.79 -4.32
CA VAL A 51 -13.47 -13.90 -4.24
C VAL A 51 -12.66 -13.95 -5.54
N THR A 52 -12.44 -15.13 -6.10
CA THR A 52 -11.69 -15.29 -7.35
C THR A 52 -12.40 -14.65 -8.54
N SER A 53 -13.74 -14.69 -8.54
CA SER A 53 -14.58 -14.11 -9.59
C SER A 53 -14.77 -12.58 -9.50
N SER A 54 -14.51 -11.98 -8.33
CA SER A 54 -14.65 -10.53 -8.11
C SER A 54 -13.28 -9.88 -7.91
N PRO A 55 -12.80 -9.07 -8.88
CA PRO A 55 -11.51 -8.38 -8.75
C PRO A 55 -11.41 -7.49 -7.50
N GLU A 56 -12.52 -6.85 -7.11
CA GLU A 56 -12.59 -5.96 -5.96
C GLU A 56 -12.43 -6.73 -4.65
N LEU A 57 -13.17 -7.84 -4.48
CA LEU A 57 -13.03 -8.70 -3.30
C LEU A 57 -11.65 -9.36 -3.23
N LYS A 58 -11.10 -9.76 -4.39
CA LYS A 58 -9.74 -10.30 -4.47
C LYS A 58 -8.71 -9.27 -4.03
N ARG A 59 -8.85 -8.02 -4.47
CA ARG A 59 -7.96 -6.93 -4.07
C ARG A 59 -8.07 -6.64 -2.57
N LEU A 60 -9.28 -6.55 -2.04
CA LEU A 60 -9.51 -6.36 -0.60
C LEU A 60 -8.91 -7.51 0.21
N GLN A 61 -9.11 -8.76 -0.21
CA GLN A 61 -8.52 -9.93 0.45
C GLN A 61 -6.99 -9.84 0.46
N GLN A 62 -6.37 -9.44 -0.65
CA GLN A 62 -4.92 -9.26 -0.73
C GLN A 62 -4.42 -8.14 0.19
N ASP A 63 -5.07 -6.98 0.18
CA ASP A 63 -4.69 -5.86 1.05
C ASP A 63 -4.80 -6.27 2.54
N LEU A 64 -5.87 -6.99 2.92
CA LEU A 64 -6.05 -7.52 4.27
C LEU A 64 -4.98 -8.56 4.63
N LEU A 65 -4.64 -9.49 3.73
CA LEU A 65 -3.57 -10.47 3.97
C LEU A 65 -2.20 -9.80 4.19
N ILE A 66 -1.92 -8.72 3.46
CA ILE A 66 -0.69 -7.94 3.64
C ILE A 66 -0.71 -7.25 5.00
N LEU A 67 -1.76 -6.46 5.31
CA LEU A 67 -1.87 -5.73 6.57
C LEU A 67 -1.80 -6.65 7.78
N THR A 68 -2.54 -7.77 7.75
CA THR A 68 -2.60 -8.73 8.85
C THR A 68 -1.35 -9.60 8.98
N GLY A 69 -0.47 -9.58 7.97
CA GLY A 69 0.86 -10.19 8.02
C GLY A 69 1.81 -9.49 8.99
N PHE A 70 1.63 -8.17 9.20
CA PHE A 70 2.40 -7.38 10.15
C PHE A 70 1.91 -7.59 11.59
N ASN A 71 2.81 -7.41 12.55
CA ASN A 71 2.45 -7.47 13.97
C ASN A 71 1.53 -6.31 14.36
N ASP A 72 0.73 -6.50 15.41
CA ASP A 72 0.08 -5.38 16.08
C ASP A 72 1.13 -4.38 16.56
N ASN A 73 0.82 -3.09 16.49
CA ASN A 73 1.73 -1.98 16.76
C ASN A 73 2.89 -1.82 15.75
N SER A 74 2.74 -2.33 14.51
CA SER A 74 3.72 -2.08 13.44
C SER A 74 3.48 -0.70 12.81
N THR A 75 4.53 0.09 12.63
CA THR A 75 4.45 1.37 11.90
C THR A 75 4.51 1.14 10.40
N LEU A 76 3.53 1.68 9.67
CA LEU A 76 3.33 1.53 8.22
C LEU A 76 3.24 2.90 7.55
N HIS A 77 3.56 2.96 6.26
CA HIS A 77 3.39 4.18 5.44
C HIS A 77 2.42 3.97 4.28
N TRP A 78 2.35 2.75 3.74
CA TRP A 78 1.34 2.33 2.79
C TRP A 78 -0.01 2.27 3.45
N ARG A 79 -0.99 2.66 2.65
CA ARG A 79 -2.41 2.62 2.97
C ARG A 79 -3.12 1.99 1.78
N PRO A 80 -4.00 1.02 2.00
CA PRO A 80 -4.87 0.56 0.93
C PRO A 80 -5.70 1.69 0.34
N LEU A 81 -6.08 1.57 -0.94
CA LEU A 81 -6.83 2.61 -1.66
C LEU A 81 -8.23 2.88 -1.09
N TRP A 82 -8.74 1.95 -0.29
CA TRP A 82 -10.02 2.07 0.41
C TRP A 82 -9.89 2.73 1.79
N PHE A 83 -8.70 3.14 2.21
CA PHE A 83 -8.55 4.07 3.34
C PHE A 83 -8.85 5.50 2.87
N ASP A 84 -9.01 6.44 3.81
CA ASP A 84 -9.09 7.86 3.45
C ASP A 84 -7.78 8.30 2.76
N GLN A 85 -7.92 8.82 1.53
CA GLN A 85 -6.81 9.26 0.70
C GLN A 85 -6.51 10.76 0.85
N ALA A 86 -7.12 11.44 1.82
CA ALA A 86 -6.81 12.84 2.09
C ALA A 86 -5.30 13.04 2.36
N ASP A 87 -4.76 14.13 1.81
CA ASP A 87 -3.33 14.49 1.86
C ASP A 87 -2.73 14.47 3.27
N GLN A 88 -3.54 14.74 4.29
CA GLN A 88 -3.08 14.72 5.68
C GLN A 88 -2.76 13.31 6.21
N TYR A 89 -3.40 12.27 5.65
CA TYR A 89 -3.20 10.87 6.08
C TYR A 89 -2.18 10.14 5.22
N THR A 90 -2.20 10.37 3.90
CA THR A 90 -1.30 9.70 2.95
C THR A 90 0.16 10.12 3.10
N LYS A 91 0.42 11.25 3.75
CA LYS A 91 1.77 11.78 4.01
C LYS A 91 2.31 11.46 5.41
N CYS A 92 1.54 10.74 6.22
CA CYS A 92 1.90 10.42 7.61
C CYS A 92 2.04 8.92 7.81
N PHE A 93 3.00 8.54 8.65
CA PHE A 93 3.04 7.17 9.17
C PHE A 93 1.82 6.90 10.04
N TRP A 94 1.43 5.63 10.10
CA TRP A 94 0.40 5.16 11.01
C TRP A 94 0.80 3.84 11.64
N THR A 95 0.32 3.59 12.85
CA THR A 95 0.64 2.36 13.57
C THR A 95 -0.51 1.39 13.41
N LEU A 96 -0.32 0.23 12.80
CA LEU A 96 -1.35 -0.79 12.67
C LEU A 96 -1.80 -1.27 14.05
N HIS A 97 -3.07 -1.05 14.37
CA HIS A 97 -3.70 -1.57 15.58
C HIS A 97 -4.89 -2.46 15.28
N ASN A 98 -5.13 -3.41 16.20
CA ASN A 98 -6.33 -4.23 16.20
C ASN A 98 -7.48 -3.53 16.91
N PRO A 99 -8.73 -3.66 16.43
CA PRO A 99 -9.89 -3.33 17.25
C PRO A 99 -9.99 -4.28 18.47
N PRO A 100 -10.72 -3.90 19.54
CA PRO A 100 -10.72 -4.63 20.81
C PRO A 100 -11.13 -6.11 20.69
N ASN A 101 -11.97 -6.44 19.71
CA ASN A 101 -12.50 -7.78 19.45
C ASN A 101 -11.64 -8.62 18.49
N VAL A 102 -10.47 -8.14 18.08
CA VAL A 102 -9.55 -8.86 17.17
C VAL A 102 -8.23 -9.12 17.89
N VAL A 103 -7.63 -10.26 17.57
CA VAL A 103 -6.31 -10.66 18.08
C VAL A 103 -5.37 -11.06 16.96
N THR A 104 -4.09 -10.85 17.20
CA THR A 104 -3.00 -11.35 16.37
C THR A 104 -2.82 -12.86 16.59
N GLU A 105 -2.79 -13.62 15.51
CA GLU A 105 -2.59 -15.07 15.52
C GLU A 105 -1.31 -15.40 14.75
N LEU A 106 -0.47 -16.29 15.29
CA LEU A 106 0.71 -16.78 14.59
C LEU A 106 0.31 -17.92 13.64
N LEU A 107 0.75 -17.83 12.39
CA LEU A 107 0.61 -18.93 11.44
C LEU A 107 1.61 -20.05 11.74
N PRO A 108 1.31 -21.30 11.34
CA PRO A 108 2.26 -22.40 11.44
C PRO A 108 3.59 -22.07 10.75
N LEU A 109 4.70 -22.46 11.39
CA LEU A 109 6.06 -22.09 10.99
C LEU A 109 6.90 -23.34 10.69
N LYS A 110 7.72 -23.32 9.63
CA LYS A 110 8.81 -24.31 9.47
C LYS A 110 10.02 -23.93 10.34
N ALA A 111 10.81 -24.92 10.71
CA ALA A 111 12.07 -24.67 11.38
C ALA A 111 12.90 -23.64 10.57
N PHE A 112 13.40 -22.62 11.26
CA PHE A 112 14.24 -21.54 10.71
C PHE A 112 13.55 -20.55 9.74
N SER A 113 12.21 -20.56 9.59
CA SER A 113 11.51 -19.48 8.88
C SER A 113 11.12 -18.32 9.81
N ARG A 114 10.79 -17.17 9.23
CA ARG A 114 10.37 -15.98 9.99
C ARG A 114 8.91 -16.14 10.43
N PRO A 115 8.55 -15.79 11.69
CA PRO A 115 7.17 -15.82 12.13
C PRO A 115 6.31 -14.91 11.26
N VAL A 116 5.19 -15.45 10.79
CA VAL A 116 4.16 -14.71 10.06
C VAL A 116 2.92 -14.67 10.92
N THR A 117 2.28 -13.51 10.97
CA THR A 117 1.03 -13.34 11.71
C THR A 117 -0.17 -13.22 10.78
N THR A 118 -1.34 -13.39 11.36
CA THR A 118 -2.64 -13.09 10.78
C THR A 118 -3.54 -12.50 11.87
N ARG A 119 -4.84 -12.34 11.59
CA ARG A 119 -5.84 -11.91 12.57
C ARG A 119 -6.96 -12.93 12.69
N ARG A 120 -7.62 -12.89 13.85
CA ARG A 120 -8.88 -13.59 14.07
C ARG A 120 -9.72 -12.85 15.09
N MET A 121 -11.01 -13.16 15.11
CA MET A 121 -11.89 -12.72 16.19
C MET A 121 -11.39 -13.27 17.53
N ARG A 122 -11.48 -12.41 18.54
CA ARG A 122 -11.21 -12.71 19.93
C ARG A 122 -12.19 -13.77 20.45
N ARG A 123 -11.65 -14.71 21.22
CA ARG A 123 -12.37 -15.74 21.96
C ARG A 123 -12.34 -15.39 23.46
N LEU A 124 -13.20 -16.04 24.23
CA LEU A 124 -13.35 -15.78 25.67
C LEU A 124 -12.07 -16.06 26.48
N ASP A 125 -11.23 -16.99 26.01
CA ASP A 125 -9.98 -17.41 26.62
C ASP A 125 -8.76 -16.57 26.19
N ASP A 126 -8.93 -15.63 25.27
CA ASP A 126 -7.84 -14.78 24.81
C ASP A 126 -7.41 -13.73 25.86
N PRO A 127 -6.11 -13.43 25.96
CA PRO A 127 -5.61 -12.38 26.85
C PRO A 127 -6.14 -11.02 26.42
N PRO A 128 -6.45 -10.09 27.35
CA PRO A 128 -7.04 -8.79 27.03
C PRO A 128 -6.22 -8.00 26.00
N ALA A 129 -6.89 -7.13 25.25
CA ALA A 129 -6.23 -6.29 24.24
C ALA A 129 -5.11 -5.45 24.86
N LEU A 130 -3.95 -5.41 24.20
CA LEU A 130 -2.76 -4.74 24.73
C LEU A 130 -2.80 -3.22 24.49
N TYR A 131 -3.13 -2.80 23.25
CA TYR A 131 -3.06 -1.41 22.81
C TYR A 131 -4.43 -0.72 22.84
N ILE A 132 -5.35 -1.13 21.96
CA ILE A 132 -6.71 -0.59 21.89
C ILE A 132 -7.66 -1.45 22.72
N LYS A 133 -8.06 -0.94 23.90
CA LYS A 133 -8.81 -1.70 24.91
C LYS A 133 -10.32 -1.50 24.86
N SER A 134 -10.80 -0.45 24.21
CA SER A 134 -12.23 -0.12 24.13
C SER A 134 -12.60 0.39 22.73
N TRP A 135 -13.89 0.33 22.41
CA TRP A 135 -14.40 0.80 21.12
C TRP A 135 -14.29 2.32 20.99
N GLU A 136 -14.41 3.07 22.09
CA GLU A 136 -14.21 4.51 22.10
C GLU A 136 -12.77 4.87 21.70
N HIS A 137 -11.78 4.15 22.24
CA HIS A 137 -10.39 4.32 21.85
C HIS A 137 -10.18 3.95 20.37
N TRP A 138 -10.82 2.88 19.89
CA TRP A 138 -10.78 2.50 18.48
C TRP A 138 -11.32 3.59 17.56
N TYR A 139 -12.48 4.17 17.88
CA TYR A 139 -13.08 5.24 17.08
C TYR A 139 -12.20 6.48 17.03
N HIS A 140 -11.63 6.89 18.18
CA HIS A 140 -10.72 8.03 18.22
C HIS A 140 -9.45 7.79 17.41
N TYR A 141 -8.88 6.58 17.51
CA TYR A 141 -7.72 6.19 16.71
C TYR A 141 -8.04 6.19 15.20
N CYS A 142 -9.22 5.69 14.81
CA CYS A 142 -9.66 5.69 13.42
C CYS A 142 -9.79 7.12 12.86
N GLU A 143 -10.37 8.03 13.64
CA GLU A 143 -10.48 9.45 13.29
C GLU A 143 -9.11 10.10 13.12
N MET A 144 -8.20 9.88 14.08
CA MET A 144 -6.86 10.48 14.08
C MET A 144 -6.03 10.10 12.84
N TYR A 145 -6.13 8.85 12.40
CA TYR A 145 -5.32 8.32 11.32
C TYR A 145 -6.06 8.11 9.99
N GLY A 146 -7.35 8.47 9.90
CA GLY A 146 -8.16 8.27 8.68
C GLY A 146 -8.35 6.79 8.32
N ILE A 147 -8.49 5.94 9.33
CA ILE A 147 -8.69 4.49 9.17
C ILE A 147 -10.20 4.21 9.18
N PRO A 148 -10.72 3.35 8.29
CA PRO A 148 -12.13 2.98 8.32
C PRO A 148 -12.51 2.35 9.66
N VAL A 149 -13.61 2.81 10.25
CA VAL A 149 -14.08 2.36 11.57
C VAL A 149 -14.41 0.85 11.58
N ASP A 150 -14.83 0.33 10.44
CA ASP A 150 -15.13 -1.09 10.18
C ASP A 150 -13.91 -1.91 9.77
N PHE A 151 -12.69 -1.34 9.80
CA PHE A 151 -11.48 -2.09 9.54
C PHE A 151 -11.33 -3.26 10.52
N LEU A 152 -11.09 -4.46 9.98
CA LEU A 152 -11.07 -5.74 10.69
C LEU A 152 -12.40 -6.11 11.36
N CYS A 153 -13.53 -5.72 10.77
CA CYS A 153 -14.84 -6.31 11.10
C CYS A 153 -14.87 -7.83 10.84
N GLU A 154 -15.92 -8.49 11.32
CA GLU A 154 -16.06 -9.95 11.21
C GLU A 154 -15.98 -10.45 9.76
N GLU A 155 -16.60 -9.72 8.84
CA GLU A 155 -16.62 -10.06 7.43
C GLU A 155 -15.26 -9.88 6.76
N GLN A 156 -14.51 -8.83 7.11
CA GLN A 156 -13.14 -8.64 6.64
C GLN A 156 -12.21 -9.72 7.19
N VAL A 157 -12.36 -10.06 8.48
CA VAL A 157 -11.61 -11.16 9.09
C VAL A 157 -11.95 -12.48 8.40
N ALA A 158 -13.23 -12.77 8.13
CA ALA A 158 -13.64 -13.96 7.40
C ALA A 158 -13.07 -13.99 5.97
N LEU A 159 -13.13 -12.88 5.24
CA LEU A 159 -12.57 -12.74 3.89
C LEU A 159 -11.07 -13.03 3.88
N MET A 160 -10.34 -12.42 4.80
CA MET A 160 -8.90 -12.60 4.93
C MET A 160 -8.55 -14.05 5.27
N ARG A 161 -9.30 -14.69 6.19
CA ARG A 161 -9.09 -16.09 6.56
C ARG A 161 -9.29 -17.06 5.40
N LEU A 162 -10.25 -16.82 4.50
CA LEU A 162 -10.43 -17.62 3.28
C LEU A 162 -9.22 -17.59 2.33
N GLY A 163 -8.43 -16.52 2.39
CA GLY A 163 -7.24 -16.36 1.57
C GLY A 163 -5.98 -16.95 2.21
N LEU A 164 -6.07 -17.47 3.44
CA LEU A 164 -4.94 -18.08 4.12
C LEU A 164 -4.63 -19.45 3.51
N PRO A 165 -3.35 -19.85 3.53
CA PRO A 165 -2.91 -21.12 2.98
C PRO A 165 -3.35 -22.27 3.91
N GLU A 166 -3.95 -23.30 3.33
CA GLU A 166 -4.47 -24.47 4.04
C GLU A 166 -3.93 -25.77 3.44
N PHE A 167 -3.80 -26.80 4.27
CA PHE A 167 -3.63 -28.18 3.81
C PHE A 167 -4.97 -28.71 3.27
N SER A 168 -4.92 -29.85 2.57
CA SER A 168 -6.12 -30.53 2.06
C SER A 168 -7.14 -30.92 3.14
N ASN A 169 -6.74 -30.92 4.41
CA ASN A 169 -7.61 -31.18 5.56
C ASN A 169 -8.23 -29.89 6.16
N GLY A 170 -8.05 -28.72 5.52
CA GLY A 170 -8.58 -27.43 5.97
C GLY A 170 -7.84 -26.81 7.15
N LYS A 171 -6.71 -27.39 7.60
CA LYS A 171 -5.87 -26.74 8.60
C LYS A 171 -4.97 -25.70 7.94
N LEU A 172 -4.83 -24.55 8.57
CA LEU A 172 -3.84 -23.56 8.18
C LEU A 172 -2.46 -24.21 8.05
N CYS A 173 -1.73 -23.85 7.00
CA CYS A 173 -0.37 -24.29 6.76
C CYS A 173 0.58 -23.09 6.73
N GLU A 174 1.87 -23.38 6.66
CA GLU A 174 2.86 -22.31 6.51
C GLU A 174 2.60 -21.57 5.20
N PRO A 175 2.61 -20.22 5.22
CA PRO A 175 2.58 -19.48 3.98
C PRO A 175 3.72 -19.90 3.06
N SER A 176 3.40 -20.23 1.81
CA SER A 176 4.41 -20.21 0.74
C SER A 176 5.11 -18.88 0.88
N THR A 177 6.45 -18.84 1.02
CA THR A 177 7.25 -17.63 1.21
C THR A 177 6.66 -16.53 0.34
N TYR A 178 5.75 -15.72 0.91
CA TYR A 178 5.05 -14.74 0.12
C TYR A 178 6.16 -13.80 -0.31
N PRO A 179 6.28 -13.45 -1.60
CA PRO A 179 7.14 -12.34 -1.94
C PRO A 179 6.73 -11.20 -1.01
N LEU A 180 7.64 -10.79 -0.13
CA LEU A 180 7.54 -9.58 0.63
C LEU A 180 7.65 -8.48 -0.41
N TYR A 181 6.54 -8.22 -1.10
CA TYR A 181 6.48 -7.16 -2.07
C TYR A 181 6.81 -5.89 -1.30
N PRO A 182 7.74 -5.09 -1.82
CA PRO A 182 8.08 -3.84 -1.19
C PRO A 182 6.83 -2.97 -1.09
N GLU A 183 6.70 -2.32 0.06
CA GLU A 183 5.50 -1.57 0.41
C GLU A 183 5.35 -0.37 -0.56
N PRO A 184 4.21 -0.24 -1.27
CA PRO A 184 4.05 0.78 -2.29
C PRO A 184 4.09 2.20 -1.71
N GLN A 185 4.58 3.16 -2.50
CA GLN A 185 4.39 4.56 -2.13
C GLN A 185 2.92 4.97 -2.14
N PRO A 186 2.51 5.97 -1.34
CA PRO A 186 1.15 6.51 -1.40
C PRO A 186 0.80 7.00 -2.81
N LEU A 187 -0.49 6.94 -3.15
CA LEU A 187 -0.97 7.29 -4.50
C LEU A 187 -0.55 8.71 -4.88
N GLY A 188 0.00 8.87 -6.09
CA GLY A 188 0.45 10.17 -6.60
C GLY A 188 1.76 10.69 -6.00
N GLN A 189 2.44 9.93 -5.14
CA GLN A 189 3.72 10.33 -4.54
C GLN A 189 4.96 9.82 -5.31
N GLY A 190 4.76 9.14 -6.44
CA GLY A 190 5.83 8.75 -7.36
C GLY A 190 6.16 7.26 -7.36
N ARG A 191 7.46 6.97 -7.51
CA ARG A 191 8.06 5.63 -7.59
C ARG A 191 9.44 5.65 -6.93
N TYR A 192 9.90 4.52 -6.41
CA TYR A 192 11.26 4.40 -5.86
C TYR A 192 11.97 3.16 -6.38
N TYR A 193 13.29 3.21 -6.37
CA TYR A 193 14.13 2.06 -6.71
C TYR A 193 14.16 1.08 -5.55
N LEU A 194 13.90 -0.18 -5.86
CA LEU A 194 14.01 -1.24 -4.89
C LEU A 194 15.47 -1.68 -4.75
N ASP A 195 15.91 -1.85 -3.50
CA ASP A 195 17.22 -2.40 -3.19
C ASP A 195 17.40 -3.79 -3.82
N ARG A 196 18.55 -4.00 -4.50
CA ARG A 196 18.90 -5.29 -5.12
C ARG A 196 18.91 -6.45 -4.12
N GLU A 197 19.21 -6.20 -2.84
CA GLU A 197 19.14 -7.24 -1.80
C GLU A 197 17.72 -7.80 -1.59
N MET A 198 16.69 -7.04 -1.97
CA MET A 198 15.30 -7.47 -1.89
C MET A 198 14.86 -8.31 -3.09
N TYR A 199 15.64 -8.36 -4.18
CA TYR A 199 15.20 -9.00 -5.43
C TYR A 199 15.00 -10.51 -5.25
N ARG A 200 15.79 -11.13 -4.37
CA ARG A 200 15.65 -12.55 -4.00
C ARG A 200 14.25 -12.94 -3.50
N ASN A 201 13.50 -11.96 -2.98
CA ASN A 201 12.14 -12.17 -2.47
C ASN A 201 11.07 -11.94 -3.54
N LEU A 202 11.41 -11.55 -4.77
CA LEU A 202 10.46 -11.24 -5.84
C LEU A 202 10.24 -12.43 -6.79
N PRO A 203 9.22 -12.41 -7.66
CA PRO A 203 9.11 -13.36 -8.77
C PRO A 203 10.38 -13.42 -9.62
N ARG A 204 10.69 -14.60 -10.19
CA ARG A 204 11.95 -14.87 -10.95
C ARG A 204 12.29 -13.82 -12.00
N LYS A 205 11.29 -13.26 -12.70
CA LYS A 205 11.50 -12.22 -13.71
C LYS A 205 12.14 -10.93 -13.18
N PHE A 206 12.08 -10.69 -11.87
CA PHE A 206 12.70 -9.55 -11.19
C PHE A 206 13.98 -9.94 -10.43
N GLN A 207 14.30 -11.24 -10.32
CA GLN A 207 15.50 -11.74 -9.65
C GLN A 207 16.74 -11.67 -10.55
N THR A 208 16.55 -11.85 -11.86
CA THR A 208 17.63 -11.93 -12.84
C THR A 208 17.52 -10.74 -13.78
N LEU A 209 18.16 -9.64 -13.41
CA LEU A 209 18.20 -8.39 -14.18
C LEU A 209 19.61 -8.11 -14.67
N ASN A 210 19.72 -7.38 -15.79
CA ASN A 210 20.99 -6.90 -16.29
C ASN A 210 21.60 -5.85 -15.33
N LEU A 211 22.90 -5.58 -15.48
CA LEU A 211 23.60 -4.64 -14.60
C LEU A 211 23.05 -3.21 -14.72
N ASP A 212 22.56 -2.85 -15.90
CA ASP A 212 21.92 -1.59 -16.24
C ASP A 212 20.40 -1.58 -16.01
N GLU A 213 19.85 -2.58 -15.32
CA GLU A 213 18.42 -2.66 -15.00
C GLU A 213 18.19 -2.55 -13.49
N ALA A 214 17.05 -1.97 -13.12
CA ALA A 214 16.60 -1.87 -11.75
C ALA A 214 15.08 -2.10 -11.64
N VAL A 215 14.65 -2.65 -10.51
CA VAL A 215 13.23 -2.73 -10.16
C VAL A 215 12.82 -1.42 -9.52
N ILE A 216 11.75 -0.81 -10.03
CA ILE A 216 11.05 0.29 -9.36
C ILE A 216 9.70 -0.19 -8.82
N VAL A 217 9.30 0.40 -7.71
CA VAL A 217 8.00 0.18 -7.08
C VAL A 217 7.14 1.41 -7.35
N GLN A 218 6.07 1.22 -8.11
CA GLN A 218 5.08 2.25 -8.40
C GLN A 218 4.15 2.46 -7.20
N SER A 219 3.53 3.63 -7.09
CA SER A 219 2.56 3.93 -6.02
C SER A 219 1.32 3.02 -5.99
N ASN A 220 1.01 2.33 -7.09
CA ASN A 220 -0.06 1.31 -7.13
C ASN A 220 0.42 -0.10 -6.72
N GLY A 221 1.69 -0.25 -6.33
CA GLY A 221 2.31 -1.52 -5.97
C GLY A 221 2.81 -2.34 -7.15
N ALA A 222 2.69 -1.83 -8.39
CA ALA A 222 3.25 -2.49 -9.55
C ALA A 222 4.78 -2.44 -9.51
N LEU A 223 5.41 -3.56 -9.82
CA LEU A 223 6.85 -3.65 -10.05
C LEU A 223 7.13 -3.53 -11.53
N GLU A 224 8.03 -2.62 -11.88
CA GLU A 224 8.47 -2.36 -13.26
C GLU A 224 10.00 -2.44 -13.32
N VAL A 225 10.51 -3.02 -14.41
CA VAL A 225 11.94 -3.04 -14.70
C VAL A 225 12.25 -1.85 -15.60
N VAL A 226 13.18 -1.01 -15.17
CA VAL A 226 13.62 0.18 -15.91
C VAL A 226 15.14 0.13 -16.13
N GLN A 227 15.62 0.82 -17.17
CA GLN A 227 17.05 1.05 -17.32
C GLN A 227 17.54 2.00 -16.21
N SER A 228 18.52 1.54 -15.45
CA SER A 228 19.24 2.30 -14.43
C SER A 228 20.24 3.21 -15.13
N GLU A 229 20.00 4.53 -15.15
CA GLU A 229 21.07 5.46 -15.55
C GLU A 229 22.21 5.39 -14.50
N LEU A 230 23.46 5.46 -14.96
CA LEU A 230 24.68 5.28 -14.14
C LEU A 230 24.83 6.28 -12.96
N SER A 231 23.93 7.25 -12.85
CA SER A 231 24.00 8.40 -11.95
C SER A 231 23.28 8.21 -10.59
N TYR A 232 22.66 7.07 -10.32
CA TYR A 232 21.65 6.91 -9.26
C TYR A 232 22.10 6.15 -7.99
N PHE A 233 23.33 6.40 -7.53
CA PHE A 233 23.92 5.74 -6.33
C PHE A 233 23.71 6.48 -5.00
N HIS A 234 22.79 7.46 -4.91
CA HIS A 234 22.51 8.11 -3.62
C HIS A 234 21.48 7.29 -2.82
N ALA A 235 21.84 6.85 -1.61
CA ALA A 235 21.00 6.02 -0.74
C ALA A 235 19.60 6.61 -0.46
N SER A 236 19.44 7.94 -0.54
CA SER A 236 18.15 8.63 -0.39
C SER A 236 17.15 8.41 -1.53
N GLN A 237 17.53 7.71 -2.60
CA GLN A 237 16.62 7.32 -3.69
C GLN A 237 16.10 5.88 -3.55
N TRP A 238 16.69 5.15 -2.59
CA TRP A 238 16.35 3.80 -2.18
C TRP A 238 15.41 3.85 -0.97
N THR A 239 15.21 5.05 -0.41
CA THR A 239 14.41 5.24 0.79
C THR A 239 12.92 5.13 0.48
N HIS A 240 12.27 4.32 1.31
CA HIS A 240 10.88 4.47 1.67
C HIS A 240 10.52 5.94 1.88
N TYR A 241 9.32 6.30 1.45
CA TYR A 241 8.71 7.62 1.61
C TYR A 241 9.10 8.30 2.93
N SER A 242 9.62 9.53 2.87
CA SER A 242 9.91 10.35 4.06
C SER A 242 8.61 10.95 4.59
N GLY A 243 7.79 10.11 5.25
CA GLY A 243 6.61 10.57 5.94
C GLY A 243 6.94 11.39 7.18
N ARG A 244 5.95 12.13 7.69
CA ARG A 244 6.03 12.74 9.02
C ARG A 244 5.34 11.80 10.02
N GLY A 245 5.88 11.71 11.23
CA GLY A 245 5.35 10.84 12.29
C GLY A 245 5.92 11.26 13.63
#